data_AF-A0A0F9IRN5-F1
#
_entry.id   AF-A0A0F9IRN5-F1
#
_cell.length_a   1.000
_cell.length_b   1.000
_cell.length_c   1.000
_cell.angle_alpha   90.00
_cell.angle_beta   90.00
_cell.angle_gamma   90.00
#
_symmetry.space_group_name_H-M   'P 1'
#
loop_
_entity.id
_entity.type
_entity.pdbx_description
1 polymer ?
#
loop_
_entity_poly.entity_id
_entity_poly.type
_entity_poly.pdbx_seq_one_letter_code
_entity_poly.pdbx_strand_id
1 'polypeptide(L)' 'MSKKLILFLVSVLLAGLFCTAAFAGKTVTVLGTWGGAERDAFMKMVEPFEAATGIKVEFTGTRDLPVILTT' A
#
# COMPACT_ATOMS: atom_id res chain seq x y z
N MET A 1 -38.78 -10.16 -18.22
CA MET A 1 -37.55 -9.34 -18.13
C MET A 1 -36.82 -9.49 -16.78
N SER A 2 -37.47 -10.01 -15.73
CA SER A 2 -36.89 -10.23 -14.40
C SER A 2 -35.71 -11.21 -14.35
N LYS A 3 -35.71 -12.28 -15.15
CA LYS A 3 -34.60 -13.27 -15.18
C LYS A 3 -33.27 -12.67 -15.67
N LYS A 4 -33.31 -11.75 -16.63
CA LYS A 4 -32.13 -11.03 -17.14
C LYS A 4 -31.58 -10.04 -16.11
N LEU A 5 -32.47 -9.40 -15.36
CA LEU A 5 -32.11 -8.48 -14.27
C LEU A 5 -31.47 -9.23 -13.08
N ILE A 6 -32.01 -10.39 -12.73
CA ILE A 6 -31.45 -11.27 -11.69
C ILE A 6 -30.07 -11.81 -12.11
N LEU A 7 -29.91 -12.25 -13.36
CA LEU A 7 -28.61 -12.69 -13.88
C LEU A 7 -27.56 -11.57 -13.86
N PHE A 8 -27.97 -10.34 -14.19
CA PHE A 8 -27.08 -9.18 -14.12
C PHE A 8 -26.68 -8.86 -12.68
N LEU A 9 -27.63 -8.88 -11.75
CA LEU A 9 -27.37 -8.64 -10.33
C LEU A 9 -26.43 -9.70 -9.73
N VAL A 10 -26.64 -10.98 -10.09
CA VAL A 10 -25.78 -12.09 -9.66
C VAL A 10 -24.38 -11.96 -10.25
N SER A 11 -24.23 -11.51 -11.51
CA SER A 11 -22.90 -11.28 -12.11
C SER A 11 -22.12 -10.15 -11.44
N VAL A 12 -22.80 -9.09 -11.01
CA VAL A 12 -22.18 -7.98 -10.26
C VAL A 12 -21.80 -8.44 -8.85
N LEU A 13 -22.66 -9.25 -8.20
CA LEU A 13 -22.36 -9.82 -6.89
C LEU A 13 -21.18 -10.79 -6.93
N LEU A 14 -21.08 -11.60 -7.99
CA LEU A 14 -20.01 -12.59 -8.19
C LEU A 14 -18.67 -11.92 -8.55
N ALA A 15 -18.70 -10.81 -9.30
CA ALA A 15 -17.53 -9.96 -9.52
C ALA A 15 -17.06 -9.26 -8.24
N GLY A 16 -17.99 -8.83 -7.38
CA GLY A 16 -17.67 -8.25 -6.06
C GLY A 16 -17.02 -9.26 -5.10
N LEU A 17 -17.40 -10.53 -5.18
CA LEU A 17 -16.87 -11.59 -4.31
C LEU A 17 -15.45 -12.07 -4.72
N PHE A 18 -15.03 -11.83 -5.97
CA PHE A 18 -13.69 -12.21 -6.45
C PHE A 18 -12.59 -11.19 -6.08
N CYS A 19 -12.95 -10.01 -5.57
CA CYS A 19 -12.00 -8.94 -5.25
C CYS A 19 -11.64 -8.80 -3.75
N THR A 20 -12.22 -9.58 -2.84
CA THR A 20 -12.04 -9.34 -1.39
C THR A 20 -10.87 -10.10 -0.75
N ALA A 21 -10.18 -10.98 -1.48
CA ALA A 21 -9.06 -11.77 -0.94
C ALA A 21 -7.66 -11.13 -1.16
N ALA A 22 -7.57 -9.97 -1.82
CA ALA A 22 -6.28 -9.36 -2.21
C ALA A 22 -5.87 -8.11 -1.41
N PHE A 23 -6.68 -7.65 -0.44
CA PHE A 23 -6.45 -6.38 0.27
C PHE A 23 -5.70 -6.50 1.61
N ALA A 24 -4.89 -7.55 1.80
CA ALA A 24 -3.84 -7.47 2.82
C ALA A 24 -2.75 -6.53 2.28
N GLY A 25 -2.94 -5.22 2.46
CA GLY A 25 -1.97 -4.19 2.07
C GLY A 25 -0.60 -4.55 2.63
N LYS A 26 0.37 -4.76 1.75
CA LYS A 26 1.74 -5.06 2.15
C LYS A 26 2.41 -3.71 2.45
N THR A 27 2.91 -3.56 3.67
CA THR A 27 3.62 -2.35 4.09
C THR A 27 5.09 -2.66 4.30
N VAL A 28 5.96 -1.81 3.79
CA VAL A 28 7.38 -1.76 4.10
C VAL A 28 7.61 -0.56 5.01
N THR A 29 8.02 -0.81 6.24
CA THR A 29 8.38 0.25 7.18
C THR A 29 9.87 0.54 7.07
N VAL A 30 10.21 1.81 6.87
CA VAL A 30 11.59 2.29 6.72
C VAL A 30 11.89 3.23 7.88
N LEU A 31 12.92 2.89 8.65
CA LEU A 31 13.51 3.79 9.63
C LEU A 31 14.76 4.43 9.01
N GLY A 32 14.83 5.76 8.99
CA GLY A 32 15.95 6.47 8.40
C GLY A 32 16.29 7.77 9.10
N THR A 33 17.46 8.31 8.78
CA THR A 33 17.93 9.59 9.35
C THR A 33 17.63 10.80 8.48
N TRP A 34 17.11 10.57 7.26
CA TRP A 34 16.79 11.63 6.31
C TRP A 34 15.63 12.51 6.79
N GLY A 35 15.79 13.82 6.61
CA GLY A 35 14.78 14.84 6.89
C GLY A 35 14.71 15.87 5.76
N GLY A 36 13.70 16.74 5.79
CA GLY A 36 13.51 17.80 4.80
C GLY A 36 13.57 17.28 3.36
N ALA A 37 14.40 17.94 2.53
CA ALA A 37 14.50 17.65 1.10
C ALA A 37 14.97 16.22 0.77
N GLU A 38 15.80 15.60 1.62
CA GLU A 38 16.28 14.23 1.40
C GLU A 38 15.16 13.22 1.59
N ARG A 39 14.33 13.41 2.63
CA ARG A 39 13.11 12.61 2.83
C ARG A 39 12.16 12.77 1.66
N ASP A 40 11.94 14.01 1.20
CA ASP A 40 11.02 14.26 0.10
C ASP A 40 11.49 13.63 -1.21
N ALA A 41 12.80 13.65 -1.48
CA ALA A 41 13.40 12.97 -2.62
C ALA A 41 13.23 11.45 -2.52
N PHE A 42 13.43 10.87 -1.33
CA PHE A 42 13.18 9.45 -1.08
C PHE A 42 11.71 9.08 -1.33
N MET A 43 10.75 9.87 -0.81
CA MET A 43 9.33 9.62 -1.01
C MET A 43 8.94 9.66 -2.50
N LYS A 44 9.45 10.64 -3.26
CA LYS A 44 9.23 10.70 -4.71
C LYS A 44 9.81 9.51 -5.47
N MET A 45 10.96 9.00 -5.03
CA MET A 45 11.58 7.82 -5.62
C MET A 45 10.75 6.56 -5.41
N VAL A 46 10.05 6.42 -4.27
CA VAL A 46 9.23 5.24 -3.98
C VAL A 46 7.82 5.31 -4.57
N GLU A 47 7.33 6.47 -5.01
CA GLU A 47 6.00 6.61 -5.63
C GLU A 47 5.75 5.62 -6.79
N PRO A 48 6.66 5.44 -7.78
CA PRO A 48 6.46 4.46 -8.86
C PRO A 48 6.43 3.01 -8.35
N PHE A 49 7.18 2.70 -7.29
CA PHE A 49 7.17 1.38 -6.67
C PHE A 49 5.82 1.09 -6.01
N GLU A 50 5.28 2.04 -5.25
CA GLU A 50 3.95 1.88 -4.65
C GLU A 50 2.88 1.72 -5.73
N ALA A 51 2.95 2.53 -6.79
CA ALA A 51 1.99 2.48 -7.88
C ALA A 51 2.02 1.15 -8.64
N ALA A 52 3.21 0.58 -8.86
CA ALA A 52 3.36 -0.68 -9.62
C ALA A 52 2.99 -1.92 -8.80
N THR A 53 3.18 -1.88 -7.48
CA THR A 53 3.09 -3.07 -6.63
C THR A 53 1.89 -3.08 -5.68
N GLY A 54 1.30 -1.90 -5.42
CA GLY A 54 0.31 -1.72 -4.36
C GLY A 54 0.90 -1.85 -2.94
N ILE A 55 2.22 -1.96 -2.80
CA ILE A 55 2.92 -2.01 -1.51
C ILE A 55 3.08 -0.57 -0.99
N LYS A 56 2.75 -0.34 0.27
CA LYS A 56 2.91 0.96 0.93
C LYS A 56 4.28 1.07 1.59
N VAL A 57 4.91 2.23 1.50
CA VAL A 57 6.18 2.54 2.16
C VAL A 57 5.93 3.57 3.25
N GLU A 58 6.18 3.18 4.50
CA GLU A 58 6.04 4.07 5.66
C GLU A 58 7.41 4.49 6.16
N PHE A 59 7.75 5.77 6.02
CA PHE A 59 9.02 6.31 6.49
C PHE A 59 8.89 6.95 7.87
N THR A 60 9.69 6.47 8.83
CA THR A 60 9.90 7.08 10.13
C THR A 60 11.30 7.68 10.20
N GLY A 61 11.37 8.97 10.50
CA GLY A 61 12.64 9.67 10.72
C GLY A 61 13.13 9.54 12.16
N THR A 62 14.42 9.28 12.35
CA THR A 62 15.10 9.36 13.65
C THR A 62 16.43 10.11 13.52
N ARG A 63 16.90 10.75 14.59
CA ARG A 63 18.24 11.37 14.62
C ARG A 63 19.33 10.38 15.03
N ASP A 64 18.95 9.27 15.65
CA ASP A 64 19.86 8.32 16.26
C ASP A 64 19.35 6.90 15.96
N LEU A 65 19.87 6.29 14.90
CA LEU A 65 19.57 4.90 14.56
C LEU A 65 20.16 3.92 15.59
N PRO A 66 21.42 4.06 16.05
CA PRO A 66 22.00 3.16 17.05
C PRO A 66 21.21 3.05 18.35
N VAL A 67 20.61 4.14 18.84
CA VAL A 67 19.75 4.10 20.03
C VAL A 67 18.49 3.26 19.81
N ILE A 68 17.92 3.30 18.60
CA ILE A 68 16.69 2.55 18.28
C ILE A 68 17.00 1.10 17.91
N LEU A 69 18.12 0.85 17.24
CA LEU A 69 18.54 -0.47 16.75
C LEU A 69 19.55 -1.11 17.71
N THR A 70 19.14 -1.32 18.96
CA THR A 70 19.93 -2.08 19.94
C THR A 70 19.72 -3.59 19.75
N THR A 71 20.76 -4.40 19.97
CA THR A 71 20.77 -5.86 19.78
C THR A 71 21.01 -6.59 21.09
#